data_AF-X0UQF2-F1
#
_entry.id   AF-X0UQF2-F1
#
_cell.length_a   1.000
_cell.length_b   1.000
_cell.length_c   1.000
_cell.angle_alpha   90.00
_cell.angle_beta   90.00
_cell.angle_gamma   90.00
#
_symmetry.space_group_name_H-M   'P 1'
#
loop_
_entity.id
_entity.type
_entity.pdbx_description
1 polymer ?
#
loop_
_entity_poly.entity_id
_entity_poly.type
_entity_poly.pdbx_seq_one_letter_code
_entity_poly.pdbx_strand_id
1 'polypeptide(L)' 'MKKTGKNRTITDKFYTCRTIAKKCVEDFKSFLPKENILLIEPSAGKGVFLPFLVPYSFLAFDIEPAG' A
#
# COMPACT_ATOMS: atom_id res chain seq x y z
N MET A 1 -33.00 -1.98 12.78
CA MET A 1 -32.34 -0.90 13.54
C MET A 1 -30.92 -0.71 13.01
N LYS A 2 -30.57 0.49 12.53
CA LYS A 2 -29.20 0.85 12.10
C LYS A 2 -28.30 0.90 13.34
N LYS A 3 -27.20 0.14 13.35
CA LYS A 3 -26.20 0.21 14.43
C LYS A 3 -25.34 1.44 14.25
N THR A 4 -25.72 2.54 14.89
CA THR A 4 -24.92 3.76 14.98
C THR A 4 -24.14 3.76 16.31
N GLY A 5 -22.81 3.59 16.26
CA GLY A 5 -21.87 3.93 17.34
C GLY A 5 -21.19 2.79 18.13
N LYS A 6 -19.86 2.94 18.30
CA LYS A 6 -18.94 2.39 19.32
C LYS A 6 -18.81 0.86 19.47
N ASN A 7 -18.54 0.16 18.36
CA ASN A 7 -17.85 -1.13 18.30
C ASN A 7 -17.43 -1.39 16.83
N ARG A 8 -16.67 -0.47 16.25
CA ARG A 8 -15.87 -0.81 15.07
C ARG A 8 -14.73 -1.70 15.59
N THR A 9 -14.45 -2.81 14.93
CA THR A 9 -13.12 -3.42 15.01
C THR A 9 -12.20 -2.44 14.26
N ILE A 10 -11.77 -1.36 14.94
CA ILE A 10 -11.06 -0.20 14.36
C ILE A 10 -9.59 -0.57 14.16
N THR A 11 -9.32 -1.41 13.19
CA THR A 11 -8.12 -1.19 12.40
C THR A 11 -8.64 -0.81 11.04
N ASP A 12 -8.65 0.49 10.71
CA ASP A 12 -8.98 1.00 9.37
C ASP A 12 -7.90 0.58 8.33
N LYS A 13 -7.39 -0.66 8.43
CA LYS A 13 -6.44 -1.27 7.50
C LYS A 13 -7.26 -1.96 6.40
N PHE A 14 -7.68 -1.20 5.40
CA PHE A 14 -8.26 -1.72 4.17
C PHE A 14 -7.13 -2.08 3.21
N TYR A 15 -6.92 -3.38 2.99
CA TYR A 15 -5.91 -3.82 2.02
C TYR A 15 -6.42 -3.62 0.61
N THR A 16 -5.61 -3.00 -0.24
CA THR A 16 -5.90 -2.85 -1.66
C THR A 16 -6.07 -4.23 -2.30
N CYS A 17 -7.08 -4.40 -3.15
CA CYS A 17 -7.22 -5.63 -3.93
C CYS A 17 -6.01 -5.79 -4.86
N ARG A 18 -5.45 -7.00 -4.97
CA ARG A 18 -4.24 -7.27 -5.75
C ARG A 18 -4.33 -6.80 -7.21
N THR A 19 -5.49 -6.95 -7.85
CA THR A 19 -5.72 -6.51 -9.23
C THR A 19 -5.73 -4.99 -9.36
N ILE A 20 -6.29 -4.30 -8.36
CA ILE A 20 -6.30 -2.84 -8.29
C ILE A 20 -4.88 -2.32 -8.04
N ALA A 21 -4.14 -2.91 -7.10
CA ALA A 21 -2.75 -2.53 -6.82
C ALA A 21 -1.87 -2.68 -8.07
N LYS A 22 -2.03 -3.77 -8.81
CA LYS A 22 -1.34 -3.98 -10.09
C LYS A 22 -1.65 -2.86 -11.08
N LYS A 23 -2.94 -2.54 -11.29
CA LYS A 23 -3.37 -1.47 -12.19
C LYS A 23 -2.79 -0.11 -11.80
N CYS A 24 -2.83 0.22 -10.51
CA CYS A 24 -2.24 1.46 -10.00
C CYS A 24 -0.74 1.55 -10.31
N VAL A 25 0.01 0.46 -10.12
CA VAL A 25 1.45 0.43 -10.42
C VAL A 25 1.69 0.54 -11.92
N GLU A 26 0.90 -0.12 -12.76
CA GLU A 26 1.00 0.01 -14.22
C GLU A 26 0.79 1.44 -14.70
N ASP A 27 -0.25 2.12 -14.20
CA ASP A 27 -0.54 3.51 -14.53
C ASP A 27 0.58 4.43 -13.99
N PHE A 28 1.08 4.18 -12.78
CA PHE A 28 2.15 4.94 -12.11
C PHE A 28 3.51 4.84 -12.83
N LYS A 29 3.85 3.67 -13.39
CA LYS A 29 5.15 3.43 -14.05
C LYS A 29 5.46 4.42 -15.16
N SER A 30 4.44 4.93 -15.85
CA SER A 30 4.59 5.90 -16.94
C SER A 30 5.15 7.26 -16.48
N PHE A 31 5.03 7.57 -15.18
CA PHE A 31 5.52 8.81 -14.58
C PHE A 31 6.92 8.67 -13.97
N LEU A 32 7.47 7.46 -13.93
CA LEU A 32 8.76 7.22 -13.29
C LEU A 32 9.92 7.67 -14.19
N PRO A 33 10.97 8.28 -13.60
CA PRO A 33 12.24 8.45 -14.30
C PRO A 33 12.80 7.10 -14.78
N LYS A 34 13.54 7.13 -15.89
CA LYS A 34 14.12 5.90 -16.46
C LYS A 34 15.21 5.27 -15.59
N GLU A 35 15.89 6.07 -14.77
CA GLU A 35 17.06 5.64 -13.99
C GLU A 35 17.12 6.34 -12.62
N ASN A 36 17.85 5.72 -11.69
CA ASN A 36 18.18 6.24 -10.35
C ASN A 36 16.96 6.66 -9.50
N ILE A 37 16.04 5.72 -9.28
CA ILE A 37 14.82 5.96 -8.48
C ILE A 37 14.83 5.16 -7.18
N LEU A 38 14.31 5.78 -6.12
CA LEU A 38 13.97 5.12 -4.87
C LEU A 38 12.47 5.32 -4.61
N LEU A 39 11.72 4.22 -4.55
CA LEU A 39 10.29 4.27 -4.24
C LEU A 39 10.10 4.14 -2.73
N ILE A 40 9.20 4.93 -2.17
CA ILE A 40 8.86 4.87 -0.75
C ILE A 40 7.37 4.56 -0.65
N GLU A 41 7.02 3.40 -0.10
CA GLU A 41 5.65 3.00 0.21
C GLU A 41 5.38 3.27 1.71
N PRO A 42 4.77 4.42 2.06
CA PRO A 42 4.25 4.63 3.40
C PRO A 42 2.97 3.83 3.61
N SER A 43 2.70 3.49 4.87
CA SER A 43 1.50 2.73 5.27
C SER A 43 1.36 1.39 4.51
N ALA A 44 2.48 0.68 4.32
CA ALA A 44 2.55 -0.52 3.47
C ALA A 44 1.61 -1.64 3.94
N GLY A 45 1.19 -1.64 5.21
CA GLY A 45 0.29 -2.67 5.74
C GLY A 45 0.87 -4.07 5.58
N LYS A 46 0.21 -4.90 4.76
CA LYS A 46 0.65 -6.26 4.40
C LYS A 46 1.54 -6.30 3.15
N GLY A 47 1.93 -5.14 2.62
CA GLY A 47 2.81 -5.00 1.47
C GLY A 47 2.16 -5.40 0.15
N VAL A 48 0.90 -5.00 -0.09
CA VAL A 48 0.17 -5.40 -1.30
C VAL A 48 0.86 -4.91 -2.58
N PHE A 49 1.52 -3.75 -2.54
CA PHE A 49 2.19 -3.17 -3.70
C PHE A 49 3.60 -3.73 -3.92
N LEU A 50 4.29 -4.18 -2.86
CA LEU A 50 5.68 -4.65 -2.90
C LEU A 50 5.99 -5.66 -4.01
N PRO A 51 5.15 -6.69 -4.28
CA PRO A 51 5.43 -7.65 -5.36
C PRO A 51 5.53 -7.01 -6.75
N PHE A 52 4.92 -5.82 -6.94
CA PHE A 52 4.94 -5.09 -8.20
C PHE A 52 6.06 -4.05 -8.27
N LEU A 53 6.70 -3.74 -7.15
CA LEU A 53 7.81 -2.78 -7.03
C LEU A 53 9.20 -3.44 -7.08
N VAL A 54 9.28 -4.78 -7.06
CA VAL A 54 10.54 -5.57 -7.13
C VAL A 54 11.56 -5.09 -8.19
N PRO A 55 11.16 -4.63 -9.39
CA PRO A 55 12.13 -4.12 -10.37
C PRO A 55 12.85 -2.82 -9.97
N TYR A 56 12.42 -2.17 -8.88
CA TYR A 56 12.94 -0.88 -8.42
C TYR A 56 13.55 -1.01 -7.03
N SER A 57 14.48 -0.12 -6.69
CA SER A 57 14.86 0.09 -5.29
C SER A 57 13.67 0.68 -4.54
N PHE A 58 13.23 0.04 -3.45
CA PHE A 58 12.12 0.55 -2.64
C PHE A 58 12.35 0.40 -1.13
N LEU A 59 11.71 1.29 -0.37
CA LEU A 59 11.54 1.20 1.09
C LEU A 59 10.05 1.17 1.40
N ALA A 60 9.66 0.34 2.36
CA ALA A 60 8.28 0.19 2.78
C ALA A 60 8.19 0.35 4.29
N PHE A 61 7.26 1.19 4.74
CA PHE A 61 7.06 1.49 6.14
C PHE A 61 5.59 1.29 6.48
N ASP A 62 5.30 0.64 7.61
CA ASP A 62 3.96 0.65 8.20
C ASP A 62 4.07 1.03 9.67
N ILE A 63 3.01 1.64 10.19
CA ILE A 63 2.85 1.78 11.63
C ILE A 63 2.35 0.44 12.16
N GLU A 64 3.29 -0.41 12.56
CA GLU A 64 2.95 -1.54 13.40
C GLU A 64 2.52 -0.99 14.77
N PRO A 65 1.34 -1.35 15.33
CA PRO A 65 1.11 -1.05 16.74
C PRO A 65 2.21 -1.76 17.52
N ALA A 66 2.91 -1.02 18.40
CA ALA A 66 3.73 -1.64 19.41
C ALA A 66 2.86 -2.67 20.13
N GLY A 67 3.21 -3.95 19.98
CA GLY A 67 2.53 -5.06 20.65
C GLY A 67 2.56 -4.91 22.16
#